data_AF-A0A0N0XUR3-F1
#
_entry.id   AF-A0A0N0XUR3-F1
#
_cell.length_a   1.000
_cell.length_b   1.000
_cell.length_c   1.000
_cell.angle_alpha   90.00
_cell.angle_beta   90.00
_cell.angle_gamma   90.00
#
_symmetry.space_group_name_H-M   'P 1'
#
loop_
_entity.id
_entity.type
_entity.pdbx_description
1 polymer ?
#
loop_
_entity_poly.entity_id
_entity_poly.type
_entity_poly.pdbx_seq_one_letter_code
_entity_poly.pdbx_strand_id
1 'polypeptide(L)'
;MSHPDFELYDNVGRDADQITAARYGIATRGDLLRWAKRDAKPFLSQHPLPEEPLPNPDLAPYLAALAAAETHAEFSAVTQRLLDAAEPVLRAVSDYLFAAAQWRGQHRGAAKGSPPKLLMEAASRSLSVAAIADEADLTTLRAVYDPAPSLNLPPPSQARASSGFPPAPPHAPPAGPRPGR
;
A
#
# COMPACT_ATOMS: atom_id res chain seq x y z
N MET A 1 -24.76 2.55 28.90
CA MET A 1 -25.52 3.58 28.14
C MET A 1 -26.33 2.86 27.10
N SER A 2 -27.66 2.96 27.16
CA SER A 2 -28.56 2.38 26.15
C SER A 2 -28.41 3.19 24.86
N HIS A 3 -28.01 2.56 23.75
CA HIS A 3 -27.92 3.22 22.45
C HIS A 3 -29.33 3.32 21.87
N PRO A 4 -29.96 4.51 21.81
CA PRO A 4 -31.42 4.62 21.79
C PRO A 4 -32.04 4.57 20.39
N ASP A 5 -31.45 3.86 19.41
CA ASP A 5 -31.94 3.90 18.02
C ASP A 5 -32.21 2.51 17.41
N PHE A 6 -32.21 1.43 18.21
CA PHE A 6 -32.82 0.15 17.81
C PHE A 6 -34.34 0.15 17.99
N GLU A 7 -35.01 1.30 17.88
CA GLU A 7 -36.46 1.30 17.77
C GLU A 7 -36.83 0.70 16.41
N LEU A 8 -37.39 -0.51 16.46
CA LEU A 8 -37.85 -1.33 15.33
C LEU A 8 -38.87 -0.61 14.42
N TYR A 9 -39.38 0.55 14.85
CA TYR A 9 -40.53 1.22 14.26
C TYR A 9 -40.26 2.63 13.71
N ASP A 10 -39.07 3.22 13.90
CA ASP A 10 -38.71 4.45 13.17
C ASP A 10 -37.94 4.11 11.88
N ASN A 11 -38.72 3.93 10.81
CA ASN A 11 -38.26 3.59 9.46
C ASN A 11 -38.18 4.80 8.53
N VAL A 12 -38.43 6.02 9.01
CA VAL A 12 -38.43 7.20 8.15
C VAL A 12 -36.98 7.60 7.85
N GLY A 13 -36.55 7.36 6.60
CA GLY A 13 -35.21 7.72 6.12
C GLY A 13 -34.15 6.62 6.19
N ARG A 14 -34.54 5.36 6.45
CA ARG A 14 -33.62 4.21 6.35
C ARG A 14 -33.45 3.74 4.90
N ASP A 15 -32.21 3.48 4.51
CA ASP A 15 -31.91 2.79 3.25
C ASP A 15 -32.09 1.26 3.39
N ALA A 16 -32.10 0.56 2.25
CA ALA A 16 -32.35 -0.89 2.20
C ALA A 16 -31.31 -1.71 2.98
N ASP A 17 -30.08 -1.20 3.07
CA ASP A 17 -28.98 -1.85 3.80
C ASP A 17 -29.20 -1.77 5.31
N GLN A 18 -29.77 -0.66 5.80
CA GLN A 18 -30.12 -0.46 7.21
C GLN A 18 -31.26 -1.36 7.68
N ILE A 19 -32.25 -1.59 6.82
CA ILE A 19 -33.34 -2.52 7.11
C ILE A 19 -32.82 -3.96 7.21
N THR A 20 -31.88 -4.33 6.32
CA THR A 20 -31.27 -5.67 6.33
C THR A 20 -30.37 -5.87 7.54
N ALA A 21 -29.52 -4.90 7.88
CA ALA A 21 -28.61 -5.01 9.02
C ALA A 21 -29.34 -5.05 10.37
N ALA A 22 -30.46 -4.32 10.49
CA ALA A 22 -31.32 -4.35 11.68
C ALA A 22 -31.87 -5.77 11.97
N ARG A 23 -32.15 -6.58 10.94
CA ARG A 23 -32.59 -7.98 11.11
C ARG A 23 -31.55 -8.87 11.76
N TYR A 24 -30.26 -8.51 11.65
CA TYR A 24 -29.15 -9.24 12.26
C TYR A 24 -28.63 -8.57 13.55
N GLY A 25 -29.25 -7.49 13.99
CA GLY A 25 -28.82 -6.73 15.18
C GLY A 25 -27.46 -6.04 14.99
N ILE A 26 -27.07 -5.72 13.75
CA ILE A 26 -25.78 -5.10 13.43
C ILE A 26 -26.03 -3.66 12.94
N ALA A 27 -25.20 -2.73 13.38
CA ALA A 27 -25.21 -1.36 12.87
C ALA A 27 -24.54 -1.28 11.48
N THR A 28 -25.13 -0.53 10.55
CA THR A 28 -24.47 -0.24 9.27
C THR A 28 -23.33 0.76 9.44
N ARG A 29 -22.49 0.90 8.39
CA ARG A 29 -21.53 2.01 8.30
C ARG A 29 -22.22 3.37 8.48
N GLY A 30 -23.39 3.55 7.87
CA GLY A 30 -24.17 4.78 7.99
C GLY A 30 -24.59 5.07 9.42
N ASP A 31 -25.05 4.05 10.15
CA ASP A 31 -25.47 4.18 11.55
C ASP A 31 -24.30 4.59 12.46
N LEU A 32 -23.16 3.89 12.35
CA LEU A 32 -21.97 4.18 13.13
C LEU A 32 -21.48 5.63 12.92
N LEU A 33 -21.48 6.11 11.68
CA LEU A 33 -21.07 7.48 11.35
C LEU A 33 -22.08 8.52 11.83
N ARG A 34 -23.39 8.26 11.71
CA ARG A 34 -24.43 9.18 12.20
C ARG A 34 -24.38 9.32 13.72
N TRP A 35 -24.25 8.22 14.44
CA TRP A 35 -24.12 8.25 15.90
C TRP A 35 -22.86 9.00 16.33
N ALA A 36 -21.71 8.69 15.71
CA ALA A 36 -20.47 9.40 15.99
C ALA A 36 -20.59 10.92 15.69
N LYS A 37 -21.23 11.30 14.58
CA LYS A 37 -21.47 12.72 14.24
C LYS A 37 -22.37 13.42 15.25
N ARG A 38 -23.45 12.75 15.69
CA ARG A 38 -24.35 13.29 16.72
C ARG A 38 -23.58 13.56 18.01
N ASP A 39 -22.83 12.56 18.48
CA ASP A 39 -22.14 12.62 19.77
C ASP A 39 -20.94 13.59 19.74
N ALA A 40 -20.31 13.77 18.57
CA ALA A 40 -19.23 14.73 18.36
C ALA A 40 -19.70 16.17 18.11
N LYS A 41 -21.01 16.42 17.90
CA LYS A 41 -21.53 17.75 17.55
C LYS A 41 -21.12 18.86 18.54
N PRO A 42 -21.20 18.67 19.87
CA PRO A 42 -20.74 19.70 20.81
C PRO A 42 -19.25 19.97 20.71
N PHE A 43 -18.43 18.92 20.51
CA PHE A 43 -16.99 19.03 20.36
C PHE A 43 -16.63 19.82 19.10
N LEU A 44 -17.21 19.50 17.94
CA LEU A 44 -16.95 20.21 16.69
C LEU A 44 -17.46 21.66 16.71
N SER A 45 -18.47 21.96 17.52
CA SER A 45 -18.92 23.35 17.71
C SER A 45 -17.90 24.19 18.49
N GLN A 46 -17.13 23.57 19.38
CA GLN A 46 -16.05 24.21 20.14
C GLN A 46 -14.70 24.18 19.40
N HIS A 47 -14.55 23.25 18.45
CA HIS A 47 -13.35 23.05 17.65
C HIS A 47 -13.73 23.04 16.16
N PRO A 48 -14.10 24.21 15.58
CA PRO A 48 -14.48 24.27 14.18
C PRO A 48 -13.30 23.86 13.30
N LEU A 49 -13.55 22.90 12.42
CA LEU A 49 -12.62 22.47 11.39
C LEU A 49 -13.06 23.07 10.05
N PRO A 50 -12.14 23.35 9.11
CA PRO A 50 -12.51 23.79 7.78
C PRO A 50 -13.45 22.78 7.10
N GLU A 51 -14.58 23.25 6.59
CA GLU A 51 -15.52 22.44 5.79
C GLU A 51 -15.22 22.53 4.28
N GLU A 52 -14.41 23.51 3.89
CA GLU A 52 -13.94 23.65 2.52
C GLU A 52 -13.03 22.46 2.15
N PRO A 53 -13.18 21.88 0.95
CA PRO A 53 -12.25 20.88 0.47
C PRO A 53 -10.82 21.41 0.55
N LEU A 54 -9.87 20.53 0.92
CA LEU A 54 -8.46 20.86 0.78
C LEU A 54 -8.17 21.28 -0.66
N PRO A 55 -7.28 22.25 -0.90
CA PRO A 55 -6.94 22.69 -2.24
C PRO A 55 -6.45 21.47 -3.03
N ASN A 56 -7.17 21.15 -4.11
CA ASN A 56 -6.76 20.08 -5.00
C ASN A 56 -5.56 20.58 -5.83
N PRO A 57 -4.42 19.87 -5.85
CA PRO A 57 -3.34 20.23 -6.75
C PRO A 57 -3.88 20.22 -8.20
N ASP A 58 -3.63 21.31 -8.94
CA ASP A 58 -3.90 21.30 -10.38
C ASP A 58 -2.85 20.42 -11.07
N LEU A 59 -3.28 19.23 -11.48
CA LEU A 59 -2.43 18.26 -12.16
C LEU A 59 -2.40 18.47 -13.68
N ALA A 60 -3.26 19.34 -14.24
CA ALA A 60 -3.30 19.60 -15.67
C ALA A 60 -1.93 19.96 -16.28
N PRO A 61 -1.10 20.85 -15.69
CA PRO A 61 0.22 21.16 -16.27
C PRO A 61 1.17 19.97 -16.26
N TYR A 62 1.13 19.13 -15.22
CA TYR A 62 1.95 17.92 -15.14
C TYR A 62 1.54 16.90 -16.19
N LEU A 63 0.23 16.68 -16.36
CA LEU A 63 -0.29 15.76 -17.37
C LEU A 63 -0.01 16.25 -18.80
N ALA A 64 -0.10 17.57 -19.04
CA ALA A 64 0.24 18.16 -20.34
C ALA A 64 1.75 18.02 -20.64
N ALA A 65 2.61 18.30 -19.66
CA ALA A 65 4.06 18.12 -19.81
C ALA A 65 4.43 16.65 -20.00
N LEU A 66 3.77 15.73 -19.29
CA LEU A 66 3.97 14.29 -19.45
C LEU A 66 3.57 13.81 -20.84
N ALA A 67 2.46 14.33 -21.39
CA ALA A 67 2.01 14.00 -22.74
C ALA A 67 2.92 14.55 -23.84
N ALA A 68 3.66 15.62 -23.56
CA ALA A 68 4.63 16.22 -24.48
C ALA A 68 6.05 15.64 -24.32
N ALA A 69 6.31 14.81 -23.31
CA ALA A 69 7.63 14.21 -23.10
C ALA A 69 7.96 13.22 -24.22
N GLU A 70 9.11 13.41 -24.87
CA GLU A 70 9.59 12.55 -25.95
C GLU A 70 10.73 11.63 -25.47
N THR A 71 11.35 11.97 -24.34
CA THR A 71 12.49 11.24 -23.78
C THR A 71 12.23 10.75 -22.36
N HIS A 72 12.97 9.71 -21.95
CA HIS A 72 12.94 9.21 -20.57
C HIS A 72 13.42 10.26 -19.54
N ALA A 73 14.30 11.18 -19.94
CA ALA A 73 14.73 12.28 -19.08
C ALA A 73 13.61 13.29 -18.82
N GLU A 74 12.83 13.64 -19.85
CA GLU A 74 11.68 14.54 -19.72
C GLU A 74 10.56 13.90 -18.91
N PHE A 75 10.27 12.61 -19.14
CA PHE A 75 9.34 11.83 -18.31
C PHE A 75 9.75 11.87 -16.83
N SER A 76 11.03 11.61 -16.55
CA SER A 76 11.55 11.62 -15.18
C SER A 76 11.47 13.00 -14.56
N ALA A 77 11.86 14.06 -15.29
CA ALA A 77 11.78 15.43 -14.80
C ALA A 77 10.35 15.83 -14.40
N VAL A 78 9.34 15.48 -15.22
CA VAL A 78 7.93 15.74 -14.89
C VAL A 78 7.47 14.93 -13.68
N THR A 79 7.86 13.65 -13.62
CA THR A 79 7.49 12.74 -12.52
C THR A 79 8.09 13.22 -11.19
N GLN A 80 9.40 13.48 -11.15
CA GLN A 80 10.08 13.98 -9.96
C GLN A 80 9.50 15.32 -9.50
N ARG A 81 9.20 16.24 -10.43
CA ARG A 81 8.57 17.52 -10.09
C ARG A 81 7.17 17.36 -9.47
N LEU A 82 6.41 16.36 -9.90
CA LEU A 82 5.11 16.03 -9.29
C LEU A 82 5.30 15.43 -7.90
N LEU A 83 6.26 14.51 -7.73
CA LEU A 83 6.56 13.88 -6.43
C LEU A 83 7.00 14.93 -5.39
N ASP A 84 7.90 15.83 -5.76
CA ASP A 84 8.33 16.96 -4.92
C ASP A 84 7.15 17.85 -4.50
N ALA A 85 6.25 18.15 -5.44
CA ALA A 85 5.08 18.99 -5.18
C ALA A 85 4.04 18.28 -4.28
N ALA A 86 3.92 16.95 -4.40
CA ALA A 86 2.98 16.15 -3.63
C ALA A 86 3.52 15.74 -2.24
N GLU A 87 4.84 15.74 -2.02
CA GLU A 87 5.43 15.28 -0.76
C GLU A 87 4.82 15.96 0.47
N PRO A 88 4.67 17.30 0.54
CA PRO A 88 4.18 17.96 1.74
C PRO A 88 2.77 17.51 2.15
N VAL A 89 1.87 17.33 1.17
CA VAL A 89 0.50 16.90 1.45
C VAL A 89 0.44 15.42 1.84
N LEU A 90 1.21 14.55 1.19
CA LEU A 90 1.30 13.14 1.54
C LEU A 90 1.87 12.95 2.96
N ARG A 91 2.88 13.76 3.32
CA ARG A 91 3.46 13.80 4.67
C ARG A 91 2.42 14.24 5.70
N ALA A 92 1.72 15.35 5.46
CA ALA A 92 0.72 15.86 6.39
C ALA A 92 -0.42 14.84 6.65
N VAL A 93 -0.86 14.13 5.61
CA VAL A 93 -1.86 13.05 5.75
C VAL A 93 -1.28 11.88 6.57
N SER A 94 -0.04 11.47 6.28
CA SER A 94 0.64 10.41 7.03
C SER A 94 0.77 10.75 8.52
N ASP A 95 1.20 11.97 8.84
CA ASP A 95 1.37 12.45 10.21
C ASP A 95 0.05 12.48 10.98
N TYR A 96 -1.03 12.94 10.35
CA TYR A 96 -2.36 12.91 10.95
C TYR A 96 -2.82 11.47 11.25
N LEU A 97 -2.67 10.55 10.28
CA LEU A 97 -3.05 9.15 10.45
C LEU A 97 -2.22 8.47 11.55
N PHE A 98 -0.95 8.80 11.65
CA PHE A 98 -0.07 8.34 12.73
C PHE A 98 -0.55 8.85 14.09
N ALA A 99 -0.86 10.15 14.20
CA ALA A 99 -1.38 10.74 15.43
C ALA A 99 -2.73 10.12 15.83
N ALA A 100 -3.62 9.89 14.87
CA ALA A 100 -4.90 9.22 15.08
C ALA A 100 -4.71 7.77 15.56
N ALA A 101 -3.77 7.03 14.98
CA ALA A 101 -3.44 5.66 15.42
C ALA A 101 -2.99 5.62 16.88
N GLN A 102 -2.24 6.65 17.33
CA GLN A 102 -1.71 6.76 18.68
C GLN A 102 -2.69 7.39 19.67
N TRP A 103 -3.90 7.77 19.24
CA TRP A 103 -4.86 8.49 20.08
C TRP A 103 -5.07 7.79 21.42
N ARG A 104 -4.84 8.52 22.52
CA ARG A 104 -4.95 8.03 23.91
C ARG A 104 -4.16 6.72 24.18
N GLY A 105 -3.11 6.45 23.42
CA GLY A 105 -2.27 5.25 23.59
C GLY A 105 -2.91 3.95 23.07
N GLN A 106 -4.00 4.03 22.30
CA GLN A 106 -4.75 2.87 21.79
C GLN A 106 -3.90 1.91 20.95
N HIS A 107 -2.79 2.37 20.37
CA HIS A 107 -1.88 1.55 19.59
C HIS A 107 -1.03 0.57 20.43
N ARG A 108 -0.75 0.88 21.70
CA ARG A 108 0.15 0.06 22.54
C ARG A 108 -0.54 -1.27 22.88
N GLY A 109 0.03 -2.38 22.42
CA GLY A 109 -0.53 -3.72 22.64
C GLY A 109 -1.75 -4.04 21.77
N ALA A 110 -2.10 -3.18 20.81
CA ALA A 110 -3.23 -3.43 19.92
C ALA A 110 -2.97 -4.64 19.01
N ALA A 111 -3.97 -5.51 18.88
CA ALA A 111 -3.90 -6.69 18.02
C ALA A 111 -3.68 -6.33 16.55
N LYS A 112 -3.07 -7.23 15.78
CA LYS A 112 -2.95 -7.07 14.32
C LYS A 112 -4.34 -6.95 13.69
N GLY A 113 -4.49 -6.03 12.73
CA GLY A 113 -5.78 -5.76 12.08
C GLY A 113 -6.76 -4.91 12.90
N SER A 114 -6.39 -4.51 14.12
CA SER A 114 -7.19 -3.56 14.91
C SER A 114 -7.18 -2.16 14.27
N PRO A 115 -8.18 -1.31 14.54
CA PRO A 115 -8.26 0.05 14.01
C PRO A 115 -6.96 0.89 14.14
N PRO A 116 -6.26 0.96 15.29
CA PRO A 116 -5.02 1.72 15.37
C PRO A 116 -3.89 1.13 14.51
N LYS A 117 -3.86 -0.20 14.29
CA LYS A 117 -2.88 -0.81 13.37
C LYS A 117 -3.22 -0.51 11.91
N LEU A 118 -4.51 -0.50 11.55
CA LEU A 118 -4.94 -0.13 10.20
C LEU A 118 -4.65 1.35 9.89
N LEU A 119 -4.82 2.24 10.86
CA LEU A 119 -4.45 3.66 10.71
C LEU A 119 -2.94 3.85 10.53
N MET A 120 -2.12 3.12 11.29
CA MET A 120 -0.66 3.10 11.12
C MET A 120 -0.25 2.60 9.74
N GLU A 121 -0.91 1.55 9.26
CA GLU A 121 -0.67 0.98 7.94
C GLU A 121 -1.08 1.96 6.83
N ALA A 122 -2.20 2.67 7.01
CA ALA A 122 -2.63 3.74 6.10
C ALA A 122 -1.61 4.88 6.07
N ALA A 123 -1.10 5.33 7.22
CA ALA A 123 -0.05 6.35 7.31
C ALA A 123 1.20 5.95 6.51
N SER A 124 1.64 4.70 6.66
CA SER A 124 2.77 4.14 5.91
C SER A 124 2.50 4.12 4.41
N ARG A 125 1.28 3.72 4.01
CA ARG A 125 0.90 3.64 2.58
C ARG A 125 0.82 5.00 1.91
N SER A 126 0.41 6.05 2.62
CA SER A 126 0.38 7.42 2.10
C SER A 126 1.75 7.86 1.57
N LEU A 127 2.83 7.44 2.22
CA LEU A 127 4.21 7.75 1.78
C LEU A 127 4.75 6.73 0.77
N SER A 128 4.26 5.49 0.82
CA SER A 128 4.74 4.41 -0.05
C SER A 128 4.46 4.69 -1.53
N VAL A 129 3.37 5.41 -1.85
CA VAL A 129 3.04 5.75 -3.24
C VAL A 129 4.15 6.57 -3.90
N ALA A 130 4.68 7.58 -3.22
CA ALA A 130 5.76 8.40 -3.75
C ALA A 130 7.07 7.60 -3.90
N ALA A 131 7.41 6.77 -2.91
CA ALA A 131 8.60 5.92 -2.96
C ALA A 131 8.55 4.89 -4.10
N ILE A 132 7.38 4.27 -4.34
CA ILE A 132 7.20 3.31 -5.43
C ILE A 132 7.31 4.01 -6.79
N ALA A 133 6.75 5.22 -6.92
CA ALA A 133 6.86 6.00 -8.15
C ALA A 133 8.31 6.43 -8.44
N ASP A 134 9.05 6.88 -7.43
CA ASP A 134 10.47 7.20 -7.53
C ASP A 134 11.32 5.99 -7.94
N GLU A 135 11.10 4.83 -7.30
CA GLU A 135 11.79 3.60 -7.64
C GLU A 135 11.51 3.15 -9.09
N ALA A 136 10.27 3.29 -9.55
CA ALA A 136 9.88 3.00 -10.93
C ALA A 136 10.57 3.94 -11.93
N ASP A 137 10.63 5.23 -11.62
CA ASP A 137 11.32 6.23 -12.45
C ASP A 137 12.83 5.95 -12.52
N LEU A 138 13.48 5.71 -11.39
CA LEU A 138 14.90 5.34 -11.33
C LEU A 138 15.19 4.03 -12.07
N THR A 139 14.29 3.06 -12.02
CA THR A 139 14.44 1.81 -12.77
C THR A 139 14.41 2.06 -14.27
N THR A 140 13.50 2.91 -14.73
CA THR A 140 13.43 3.37 -16.12
C THR A 140 14.71 4.08 -16.55
N LEU A 141 15.22 5.01 -15.74
CA LEU A 141 16.45 5.73 -16.02
C LEU A 141 17.67 4.82 -16.07
N ARG A 142 17.79 3.85 -15.14
CA ARG A 142 18.89 2.87 -15.15
C ARG A 142 18.90 2.08 -16.44
N ALA A 143 17.75 1.65 -16.95
CA ALA A 143 17.69 0.93 -18.21
C ALA A 143 18.24 1.73 -19.42
N VAL A 144 18.16 3.06 -19.37
CA VAL A 144 18.62 3.96 -20.44
C VAL A 144 20.09 4.36 -20.27
N TYR A 145 20.49 4.73 -19.05
CA TYR A 145 21.78 5.37 -18.79
C TYR A 145 22.83 4.42 -18.19
N ASP A 146 22.42 3.33 -17.55
CA ASP A 146 23.30 2.33 -16.93
C ASP A 146 22.76 0.90 -17.17
N PRO A 147 22.64 0.48 -18.45
CA PRO A 147 22.17 -0.85 -18.75
C PRO A 147 23.20 -1.87 -18.25
N ALA A 148 22.73 -2.88 -17.53
CA ALA A 148 23.59 -3.98 -17.08
C ALA A 148 24.38 -4.56 -18.27
N PRO A 149 25.66 -4.91 -18.10
CA PRO A 149 26.44 -5.51 -19.17
C PRO A 149 25.69 -6.72 -19.72
N SER A 150 25.40 -6.72 -21.03
CA SER A 150 24.86 -7.88 -21.69
C SER A 150 25.85 -9.03 -21.48
N LEU A 151 25.47 -10.03 -20.68
CA LEU A 151 26.15 -11.32 -20.70
C LEU A 151 26.03 -11.81 -22.13
N ASN A 152 27.09 -11.64 -22.92
CA ASN A 152 27.21 -12.17 -24.26
C ASN A 152 27.12 -13.70 -24.15
N LEU A 153 25.90 -14.24 -24.07
CA LEU A 153 25.68 -15.64 -24.34
C LEU A 153 26.06 -15.83 -25.81
N PRO A 154 27.05 -16.70 -26.10
CA PRO A 154 27.39 -17.01 -27.47
C PRO A 154 26.13 -17.48 -28.21
N PRO A 155 25.97 -17.16 -29.50
CA PRO A 155 24.79 -17.56 -30.25
C PRO A 155 24.62 -19.09 -30.14
N PRO A 156 23.37 -19.61 -30.11
CA PRO A 156 23.12 -21.03 -29.97
C PRO A 156 23.82 -21.76 -31.11
N SER A 157 24.98 -22.33 -30.77
CA SER A 157 25.73 -23.18 -31.67
C SER A 157 24.82 -24.35 -31.96
N GLN A 158 24.55 -24.56 -33.25
CA GLN A 158 23.76 -25.67 -33.76
C GLN A 158 24.02 -26.92 -32.94
N ALA A 159 22.94 -27.46 -32.38
CA ALA A 159 22.93 -28.71 -31.66
C ALA A 159 23.62 -29.80 -32.52
N ARG A 160 24.89 -30.10 -32.21
CA ARG A 160 25.46 -31.41 -32.48
C ARG A 160 25.20 -32.27 -31.26
N ALA A 161 24.13 -33.06 -31.35
CA ALA A 161 23.92 -34.20 -30.49
C ALA A 161 25.07 -35.19 -30.69
N SER A 162 25.87 -35.47 -29.65
CA SER A 162 26.48 -36.78 -29.42
C SER A 162 26.89 -36.93 -27.96
N SER A 163 26.10 -37.74 -27.23
CA SER A 163 26.48 -38.65 -26.14
C SER A 163 27.86 -38.53 -25.48
N GLY A 164 27.87 -38.31 -24.17
CA GLY A 164 29.00 -38.62 -23.28
C GLY A 164 28.58 -38.60 -21.82
N PHE A 165 28.47 -39.78 -21.20
CA PHE A 165 28.19 -39.96 -19.77
C PHE A 165 29.23 -39.23 -18.88
N PRO A 166 28.87 -38.83 -17.65
CA PRO A 166 29.85 -38.28 -16.71
C PRO A 166 30.82 -39.39 -16.23
N PRO A 167 32.12 -39.10 -16.02
CA PRO A 167 33.06 -40.07 -15.47
C PRO A 167 32.72 -40.40 -14.01
N ALA A 168 32.86 -41.67 -13.63
CA ALA A 168 32.62 -42.17 -12.28
C ALA A 168 33.71 -41.69 -11.29
N PRO A 169 33.37 -41.50 -10.00
CA PRO A 169 34.32 -41.00 -8.99
C PRO A 169 35.31 -42.09 -8.54
N PRO A 170 36.54 -41.72 -8.14
CA PRO A 170 37.57 -42.68 -7.73
C PRO A 170 37.28 -43.33 -6.38
N HIS A 171 37.65 -44.60 -6.29
CA HIS A 171 37.36 -45.62 -5.28
C HIS A 171 37.56 -45.24 -3.80
N ALA A 172 36.60 -45.67 -2.95
CA ALA A 172 36.71 -45.75 -1.48
C ALA A 172 37.31 -47.12 -1.05
N PRO A 173 37.96 -47.23 0.14
CA PRO A 173 38.88 -48.32 0.47
C PRO A 173 38.17 -49.64 0.89
N PRO A 174 38.88 -50.79 0.86
CA PRO A 174 38.29 -52.10 1.07
C PRO A 174 37.90 -52.36 2.54
N ALA A 175 36.68 -52.85 2.74
CA ALA A 175 36.20 -53.34 4.02
C ALA A 175 36.93 -54.65 4.41
N GLY A 176 37.54 -54.66 5.59
CA GLY A 176 38.20 -55.85 6.16
C GLY A 176 37.21 -56.96 6.54
N PRO A 177 37.70 -58.20 6.71
CA PRO A 177 36.86 -59.39 6.88
C PRO A 177 36.25 -59.48 8.29
N ARG A 178 34.99 -59.94 8.37
CA ARG A 178 34.30 -60.31 9.61
C ARG A 178 34.74 -61.70 10.10
N PRO A 179 34.89 -61.93 11.42
CA PRO A 179 35.21 -63.25 11.96
C PRO A 179 33.99 -64.18 11.94
N GLY A 180 34.24 -65.43 11.54
CA GLY A 180 33.27 -66.53 11.52
C GLY A 180 33.04 -67.16 12.89
N ARG A 181 31.94 -67.90 12.93
CA ARG A 181 31.34 -68.70 14.01
C ARG A 181 32.27 -69.77 14.60
#